data_AF-A0A1B1AGH9-F1
#
_entry.id   AF-A0A1B1AGH9-F1
#
_cell.length_a   1.000
_cell.length_b   1.000
_cell.length_c   1.000
_cell.angle_alpha   90.00
_cell.angle_beta   90.00
_cell.angle_gamma   90.00
#
_symmetry.space_group_name_H-M   'P 1'
#
loop_
_entity.id
_entity.type
_entity.pdbx_description
1 polymer ?
#
loop_
_entity_poly.entity_id
_entity_poly.type
_entity_poly.pdbx_seq_one_letter_code
_entity_poly.pdbx_strand_id
1 'polypeptide(L)'
;MSYQLRDEQVTAGHRLFQPMLDLQVLTSALNTSFLVLAGGAQVMATWKPGDFMQTISTQFPDRALRLSSFAPMFAIAQGVSIAALQVTVAAPLSKPDDVALPKAVHSPFDAAMMRLASLTYERFYERWRPDMEAAFGPDINQWPATFAFARRVRDFLIHTNGTVAFKSANARPVTWYNLTYSPADNGRDILKDLSVADLMVLVFELDDQMTTLAFPSA
;
A
#
# COMPACT_ATOMS: atom_id res chain seq x y z
N MET A 1 16.12 -11.79 -2.86
CA MET A 1 15.51 -12.00 -1.53
C MET A 1 13.99 -11.96 -1.73
N SER A 2 13.23 -12.94 -1.25
CA SER A 2 11.78 -13.00 -1.45
C SER A 2 11.04 -12.44 -0.23
N TYR A 3 9.97 -11.67 -0.45
CA TYR A 3 9.06 -11.27 0.62
C TYR A 3 8.22 -12.47 1.08
N GLN A 4 7.99 -12.58 2.39
CA GLN A 4 7.26 -13.70 2.98
C GLN A 4 5.75 -13.57 2.72
N LEU A 5 5.06 -14.71 2.60
CA LEU A 5 3.60 -14.70 2.58
C LEU A 5 3.10 -14.20 3.94
N ARG A 6 2.07 -13.37 3.92
CA ARG A 6 1.42 -12.82 5.11
C ARG A 6 -0.07 -13.14 5.02
N ASP A 7 -0.63 -13.67 6.09
CA ASP A 7 -2.08 -13.75 6.25
C ASP A 7 -2.40 -13.29 7.66
N GLU A 8 -2.85 -12.04 7.78
CA GLU A 8 -2.91 -11.35 9.06
C GLU A 8 -4.30 -10.79 9.34
N GLN A 9 -4.71 -10.97 10.59
CA GLN A 9 -5.83 -10.23 11.17
C GLN A 9 -5.29 -8.99 11.87
N VAL A 10 -5.47 -7.84 11.22
CA VAL A 10 -5.13 -6.54 11.79
C VAL A 10 -6.27 -6.11 12.70
N THR A 11 -6.05 -6.13 14.02
CA THR A 11 -7.07 -5.79 15.03
C THR A 11 -7.07 -4.32 15.39
N ALA A 12 -8.13 -3.82 16.03
CA ALA A 12 -8.29 -2.40 16.38
C ALA A 12 -7.12 -1.76 17.17
N GLY A 13 -6.35 -2.54 17.93
CA GLY A 13 -5.17 -2.05 18.66
C GLY A 13 -3.86 -2.03 17.85
N HIS A 14 -3.90 -2.46 16.59
CA HIS A 14 -2.72 -2.55 15.74
C HIS A 14 -2.44 -1.22 15.02
N ARG A 15 -1.16 -0.85 14.83
CA ARG A 15 -0.78 0.42 14.16
C ARG A 15 -1.29 0.53 12.73
N LEU A 16 -1.47 -0.62 12.09
CA LEU A 16 -1.97 -0.73 10.72
C LEU A 16 -3.50 -0.68 10.64
N PHE A 17 -4.23 -0.76 11.75
CA PHE A 17 -5.68 -0.93 11.71
C PHE A 17 -6.38 0.19 10.96
N GLN A 18 -6.22 1.43 11.43
CA GLN A 18 -6.90 2.57 10.81
C GLN A 18 -6.43 2.82 9.36
N PRO A 19 -5.12 2.80 9.05
CA PRO A 19 -4.66 2.91 7.65
C PRO A 19 -5.25 1.83 6.73
N MET A 20 -5.28 0.57 7.17
CA MET A 20 -5.85 -0.52 6.38
C MET A 20 -7.37 -0.44 6.28
N LEU A 21 -8.06 0.01 7.33
CA LEU A 21 -9.50 0.24 7.31
C LEU A 21 -9.86 1.30 6.26
N ASP A 22 -9.19 2.46 6.33
CA ASP A 22 -9.40 3.57 5.41
C ASP A 22 -9.14 3.12 3.97
N LEU A 23 -8.02 2.43 3.72
CA LEU A 23 -7.68 1.93 2.39
C LEU A 23 -8.74 0.96 1.88
N GLN A 24 -9.13 -0.04 2.69
CA GLN A 24 -10.13 -1.03 2.26
C GLN A 24 -11.47 -0.37 1.98
N VAL A 25 -11.95 0.55 2.83
CA VAL A 25 -13.22 1.24 2.60
C VAL A 25 -13.18 2.07 1.32
N LEU A 26 -12.12 2.86 1.10
CA LEU A 26 -12.01 3.74 -0.07
C LEU A 26 -11.86 2.95 -1.37
N THR A 27 -11.02 1.92 -1.38
CA THR A 27 -10.80 1.07 -2.56
C THR A 27 -12.04 0.24 -2.88
N SER A 28 -12.73 -0.28 -1.86
CA SER A 28 -14.01 -0.98 -2.02
C SER A 28 -15.07 -0.05 -2.63
N ALA A 29 -15.19 1.19 -2.15
CA ALA A 29 -16.17 2.15 -2.66
C ALA A 29 -15.88 2.55 -4.10
N LEU A 30 -14.60 2.76 -4.42
CA LEU A 30 -14.14 3.04 -5.77
C LEU A 30 -14.46 1.88 -6.71
N ASN A 31 -14.02 0.67 -6.36
CA ASN A 31 -14.24 -0.54 -7.14
C ASN A 31 -15.74 -0.79 -7.38
N THR A 32 -16.56 -0.68 -6.34
CA THR A 32 -18.04 -0.76 -6.42
C THR A 32 -18.58 0.21 -7.47
N SER A 33 -18.16 1.48 -7.39
CA SER A 33 -18.65 2.52 -8.28
C SER A 33 -18.30 2.21 -9.74
N PHE A 34 -17.06 1.78 -10.01
CA PHE A 34 -16.62 1.41 -11.34
C PHE A 34 -17.39 0.22 -11.91
N LEU A 35 -17.62 -0.81 -11.09
CA LEU A 35 -18.33 -2.02 -11.51
C LEU A 35 -19.81 -1.76 -11.79
N VAL A 36 -20.47 -0.98 -10.95
CA VAL A 36 -21.86 -0.57 -11.17
C VAL A 36 -21.99 0.28 -12.43
N LEU A 37 -21.04 1.17 -12.70
CA LEU A 37 -21.01 1.95 -13.93
C LEU A 37 -20.75 1.08 -15.18
N ALA A 38 -19.87 0.08 -15.06
CA ALA A 38 -19.48 -0.77 -16.19
C ALA A 38 -20.52 -1.86 -16.53
N GLY A 39 -21.16 -2.45 -15.53
CA GLY A 39 -22.02 -3.62 -15.71
C GLY A 39 -23.40 -3.52 -15.04
N GLY A 40 -23.76 -2.36 -14.48
CA GLY A 40 -25.03 -2.15 -13.80
C GLY A 40 -25.09 -2.72 -12.38
N ALA A 41 -26.19 -2.46 -11.67
CA ALA A 41 -26.40 -2.90 -10.29
C ALA A 41 -26.41 -4.43 -10.12
N GLN A 42 -26.73 -5.18 -11.17
CA GLN A 42 -26.72 -6.64 -11.19
C GLN A 42 -25.33 -7.24 -10.94
N VAL A 43 -24.25 -6.51 -11.27
CA VAL A 43 -22.90 -6.97 -10.96
C VAL A 43 -22.74 -7.11 -9.45
N MET A 44 -23.39 -6.29 -8.63
CA MET A 44 -23.32 -6.39 -7.17
C MET A 44 -23.94 -7.68 -6.63
N ALA A 45 -24.88 -8.30 -7.36
CA ALA A 45 -25.56 -9.51 -6.92
C ALA A 45 -24.67 -10.77 -7.01
N THR A 46 -23.56 -10.72 -7.74
CA THR A 46 -22.62 -11.85 -7.85
C THR A 46 -21.60 -11.89 -6.71
N TRP A 47 -21.56 -10.87 -5.86
CA TRP A 47 -20.52 -10.68 -4.85
C TRP A 47 -20.89 -11.40 -3.57
N LYS A 48 -19.88 -12.01 -2.95
CA LYS A 48 -20.03 -12.83 -1.75
C LYS A 48 -19.07 -12.37 -0.65
N PRO A 49 -19.45 -12.54 0.63
CA PRO A 49 -18.49 -12.44 1.72
C PRO A 49 -17.26 -13.31 1.42
N GLY A 50 -16.07 -12.75 1.59
CA GLY A 50 -14.80 -13.40 1.23
C GLY A 50 -14.21 -12.98 -0.12
N ASP A 51 -14.97 -12.24 -0.94
CA ASP A 51 -14.41 -11.64 -2.15
C ASP A 51 -13.36 -10.56 -1.81
N PHE A 52 -12.28 -10.58 -2.57
CA PHE A 52 -11.13 -9.69 -2.42
C PHE A 52 -10.70 -9.08 -3.75
N MET A 53 -10.13 -7.87 -3.67
CA MET A 53 -9.36 -7.24 -4.72
C MET A 53 -7.94 -7.74 -4.59
N GLN A 54 -7.25 -7.94 -5.71
CA GLN A 54 -5.84 -8.26 -5.73
C GLN A 54 -5.06 -7.26 -6.56
N THR A 55 -3.85 -6.96 -6.12
CA THR A 55 -2.86 -6.20 -6.89
C THR A 55 -1.52 -6.91 -6.78
N ILE A 56 -0.86 -7.13 -7.91
CA ILE A 56 0.39 -7.88 -8.01
C ILE A 56 1.54 -6.92 -7.74
N SER A 57 2.53 -7.39 -6.97
CA SER A 57 3.73 -6.63 -6.67
C SER A 57 4.67 -6.58 -7.89
N THR A 58 5.20 -5.39 -8.17
CA THR A 58 6.22 -5.20 -9.22
C THR A 58 7.57 -5.74 -8.73
N GLN A 59 7.88 -5.59 -7.44
CA GLN A 59 9.16 -6.04 -6.86
C GLN A 59 9.18 -7.53 -6.52
N PHE A 60 8.00 -8.12 -6.30
CA PHE A 60 7.77 -9.52 -5.98
C PHE A 60 6.65 -10.08 -6.87
N PRO A 61 6.92 -10.40 -8.14
CA PRO A 61 5.89 -10.83 -9.10
C PRO A 61 5.14 -12.11 -8.69
N ASP A 62 5.71 -12.89 -7.78
CA ASP A 62 5.11 -14.07 -7.17
C ASP A 62 4.28 -13.74 -5.90
N ARG A 63 3.99 -12.45 -5.67
CA ARG A 63 3.18 -11.95 -4.55
C ARG A 63 2.09 -11.00 -5.04
N ALA A 64 0.94 -11.08 -4.40
CA ALA A 64 -0.18 -10.17 -4.56
C ALA A 64 -0.71 -9.76 -3.19
N LEU A 65 -0.97 -8.46 -3.03
CA LEU A 65 -1.75 -7.95 -1.92
C LEU A 65 -3.22 -8.25 -2.20
N ARG A 66 -3.92 -8.79 -1.20
CA ARG A 66 -5.35 -9.02 -1.23
C ARG A 66 -6.03 -8.24 -0.12
N LEU A 67 -7.03 -7.46 -0.52
CA LEU A 67 -7.83 -6.63 0.36
C LEU A 67 -9.29 -7.06 0.24
N SER A 68 -10.00 -7.16 1.37
CA SER A 68 -11.41 -7.50 1.36
C SER A 68 -12.18 -6.41 0.61
N SER A 69 -12.90 -6.80 -0.45
CA SER A 69 -13.51 -5.84 -1.38
C SER A 69 -14.75 -5.13 -0.85
N PHE A 70 -15.33 -5.62 0.26
CA PHE A 70 -16.69 -5.24 0.68
C PHE A 70 -16.97 -5.37 2.17
N ALA A 71 -16.33 -6.31 2.87
CA ALA A 71 -16.67 -6.61 4.26
C ALA A 71 -16.64 -5.37 5.18
N PRO A 72 -15.62 -4.48 5.11
CA PRO A 72 -15.61 -3.26 5.90
C PRO A 72 -16.77 -2.30 5.56
N MET A 73 -17.07 -2.11 4.27
CA MET A 73 -18.16 -1.23 3.85
C MET A 73 -19.53 -1.72 4.30
N PHE A 74 -19.80 -3.03 4.17
CA PHE A 74 -21.07 -3.61 4.63
C PHE A 74 -21.22 -3.48 6.14
N ALA A 75 -20.17 -3.77 6.90
CA ALA A 75 -20.18 -3.60 8.35
C ALA A 75 -20.53 -2.16 8.72
N ILE A 76 -19.85 -1.16 8.12
CA ILE A 76 -20.12 0.26 8.34
C ILE A 76 -21.57 0.62 7.96
N ALA A 77 -22.06 0.18 6.80
CA ALA A 77 -23.42 0.46 6.35
C ALA A 77 -24.50 -0.13 7.27
N GLN A 78 -24.19 -1.23 7.96
CA GLN A 78 -25.06 -1.87 8.94
C GLN A 78 -24.88 -1.32 10.37
N GLY A 79 -24.01 -0.33 10.57
CA GLY A 79 -23.67 0.19 11.90
C GLY A 79 -22.92 -0.82 12.78
N VAL A 80 -22.28 -1.81 12.17
CA VAL A 80 -21.49 -2.84 12.86
C VAL A 80 -20.05 -2.36 13.00
N SER A 81 -19.54 -2.40 14.23
CA SER A 81 -18.13 -2.10 14.50
C SER A 81 -17.22 -3.16 13.92
N ILE A 82 -16.15 -2.74 13.24
CA ILE A 82 -15.13 -3.65 12.70
C ILE A 82 -14.07 -3.86 13.78
N ALA A 83 -13.93 -5.10 14.26
CA ALA A 83 -12.93 -5.43 15.29
C ALA A 83 -11.58 -5.87 14.70
N ALA A 84 -11.60 -6.42 13.49
CA ALA A 84 -10.43 -6.91 12.78
C ALA A 84 -10.61 -6.82 11.27
N LEU A 85 -9.50 -6.68 10.57
CA LEU A 85 -9.41 -6.66 9.12
C LEU A 85 -8.54 -7.83 8.65
N GLN A 86 -9.00 -8.55 7.64
CA GLN A 86 -8.14 -9.50 6.94
C GLN A 86 -7.31 -8.76 5.91
N VAL A 87 -5.99 -8.92 5.98
CA VAL A 87 -5.04 -8.42 5.00
C VAL A 87 -4.07 -9.55 4.66
N THR A 88 -3.95 -9.87 3.37
CA THR A 88 -3.16 -11.02 2.93
C THR A 88 -2.17 -10.61 1.85
N VAL A 89 -0.93 -11.04 1.98
CA VAL A 89 0.06 -11.06 0.90
C VAL A 89 0.32 -12.53 0.55
N ALA A 90 -0.19 -12.97 -0.61
CA ALA A 90 -0.15 -14.36 -1.02
C ALA A 90 0.31 -14.51 -2.48
N ALA A 91 0.49 -15.73 -2.97
CA ALA A 91 0.73 -15.96 -4.39
C ALA A 91 -0.43 -15.38 -5.23
N PRO A 92 -0.18 -14.78 -6.41
CA PRO A 92 -1.25 -14.29 -7.27
C PRO A 92 -2.24 -15.42 -7.61
N LEU A 93 -3.53 -15.11 -7.59
CA LEU A 93 -4.53 -16.05 -8.09
C LEU A 93 -4.80 -15.72 -9.55
N SER A 94 -4.75 -16.74 -10.40
CA SER A 94 -5.34 -16.70 -11.73
C SER A 94 -6.86 -16.69 -11.54
N LYS A 95 -7.49 -15.53 -11.37
CA LYS A 95 -8.96 -15.50 -11.37
C LYS A 95 -9.44 -15.73 -12.81
N PRO A 96 -10.29 -16.75 -13.06
CA PRO A 96 -10.83 -16.99 -14.41
C PRO A 96 -11.86 -15.94 -14.85
N ASP A 97 -12.47 -15.23 -13.88
CA ASP A 97 -13.68 -14.41 -14.08
C ASP A 97 -13.52 -12.97 -13.61
N ASP A 98 -12.33 -12.37 -13.73
CA ASP A 98 -12.27 -10.92 -13.69
C ASP A 98 -13.13 -10.43 -14.87
N VAL A 99 -14.28 -9.80 -14.57
CA VAL A 99 -15.02 -9.02 -15.57
C VAL A 99 -14.00 -8.05 -16.13
N ALA A 100 -13.46 -8.39 -17.30
CA ALA A 100 -12.33 -7.68 -17.86
C ALA A 100 -12.83 -6.27 -18.16
N LEU A 101 -12.54 -5.33 -17.24
CA LEU A 101 -12.80 -3.93 -17.51
C LEU A 101 -12.10 -3.60 -18.84
N PRO A 102 -12.70 -2.78 -19.72
CA PRO A 102 -12.00 -2.34 -20.91
C PRO A 102 -10.68 -1.67 -20.52
N LYS A 103 -9.62 -1.83 -21.32
CA LYS A 103 -8.30 -1.21 -21.04
C LYS A 103 -8.38 0.30 -20.78
N ALA A 104 -9.32 1.00 -21.42
CA ALA A 104 -9.58 2.42 -21.23
C ALA A 104 -10.07 2.77 -19.80
N VAL A 105 -10.63 1.80 -19.06
CA VAL A 105 -11.10 1.94 -17.68
C VAL A 105 -10.03 1.48 -16.67
N HIS A 106 -9.22 0.47 -17.02
CA HIS A 106 -8.13 -0.01 -16.17
C HIS A 106 -7.13 1.10 -15.81
N SER A 107 -6.67 1.88 -16.79
CA SER A 107 -5.62 2.89 -16.52
C SER A 107 -6.05 3.98 -15.53
N PRO A 108 -7.24 4.61 -15.63
CA PRO A 108 -7.72 5.53 -14.61
C PRO A 108 -7.98 4.89 -13.25
N PHE A 109 -8.47 3.64 -13.22
CA PHE A 109 -8.70 2.90 -11.99
C PHE A 109 -7.39 2.60 -11.26
N ASP A 110 -6.39 2.07 -11.96
CA ASP A 110 -5.07 1.77 -11.40
C ASP A 110 -4.40 3.04 -10.84
N ALA A 111 -4.50 4.16 -11.57
CA ALA A 111 -3.98 5.44 -11.11
C ALA A 111 -4.71 5.93 -9.83
N ALA A 112 -6.02 5.74 -9.74
CA ALA A 112 -6.79 6.09 -8.54
C ALA A 112 -6.43 5.17 -7.34
N MET A 113 -6.30 3.87 -7.57
CA MET A 113 -5.86 2.90 -6.57
C MET A 113 -4.47 3.23 -6.04
N MET A 114 -3.53 3.57 -6.94
CA MET A 114 -2.20 4.04 -6.58
C MET A 114 -2.25 5.29 -5.70
N ARG A 115 -3.08 6.28 -6.04
CA ARG A 115 -3.23 7.50 -5.21
C ARG A 115 -3.76 7.19 -3.82
N LEU A 116 -4.76 6.31 -3.70
CA LEU A 116 -5.29 5.89 -2.40
C LEU A 116 -4.24 5.16 -1.55
N ALA A 117 -3.44 4.29 -2.18
CA ALA A 117 -2.34 3.59 -1.53
C ALA A 117 -1.25 4.58 -1.07
N SER A 118 -0.87 5.53 -1.91
CA SER A 118 0.10 6.59 -1.56
C SER A 118 -0.37 7.45 -0.38
N LEU A 119 -1.66 7.82 -0.33
CA LEU A 119 -2.23 8.55 0.80
C LEU A 119 -2.21 7.74 2.10
N THR A 120 -2.51 6.44 2.01
CA THR A 120 -2.47 5.52 3.16
C THR A 120 -1.04 5.39 3.69
N TYR A 121 -0.09 5.20 2.77
CA TYR A 121 1.33 5.12 3.06
C TYR A 121 1.86 6.41 3.70
N GLU A 122 1.55 7.57 3.11
CA GLU A 122 1.93 8.88 3.65
C GLU A 122 1.39 9.07 5.06
N ARG A 123 0.09 8.85 5.29
CA ARG A 123 -0.53 9.02 6.61
C ARG A 123 0.12 8.14 7.66
N PHE A 124 0.39 6.88 7.33
CA PHE A 124 1.10 5.96 8.22
C PHE A 124 2.50 6.49 8.55
N TYR A 125 3.27 6.87 7.52
CA TYR A 125 4.63 7.36 7.71
C TYR A 125 4.67 8.64 8.56
N GLU A 126 3.83 9.62 8.24
CA GLU A 126 3.74 10.90 8.94
C GLU A 126 3.35 10.74 10.41
N ARG A 127 2.44 9.80 10.72
CA ARG A 127 2.00 9.52 12.09
C ARG A 127 3.17 9.09 12.99
N TRP A 128 4.06 8.26 12.46
CA TRP A 128 5.15 7.63 13.20
C TRP A 128 6.51 8.31 12.97
N ARG A 129 6.61 9.28 12.05
CA ARG A 129 7.84 10.03 11.79
C ARG A 129 8.46 10.63 13.06
N PRO A 130 7.69 11.27 13.98
CA PRO A 130 8.28 11.82 15.19
C PRO A 130 9.04 10.78 16.03
N ASP A 131 8.49 9.58 16.17
CA ASP A 131 9.12 8.49 16.90
C ASP A 131 10.35 7.95 16.16
N MET A 132 10.28 7.86 14.82
CA MET A 132 11.43 7.46 13.99
C MET A 132 12.59 8.47 14.08
N GLU A 133 12.29 9.76 14.02
CA GLU A 133 13.27 10.85 14.17
C GLU A 133 13.84 10.91 15.59
N ALA A 134 13.04 10.63 16.61
CA ALA A 134 13.51 10.54 17.98
C ALA A 134 14.49 9.36 18.17
N ALA A 135 14.23 8.22 17.52
CA ALA A 135 15.05 7.02 17.63
C ALA A 135 16.38 7.10 16.85
N PHE A 136 16.37 7.70 15.65
CA PHE A 136 17.52 7.66 14.73
C PHE A 136 18.15 9.02 14.45
N GLY A 137 17.57 10.10 14.98
CA GLY A 137 17.99 11.46 14.68
C GLY A 137 17.59 11.95 13.29
N PRO A 138 17.97 13.18 12.92
CA PRO A 138 17.54 13.82 11.67
C PRO A 138 18.25 13.29 10.42
N ASP A 139 19.45 12.70 10.58
CA ASP A 139 20.27 12.22 9.48
C ASP A 139 19.78 10.86 8.96
N ILE A 140 19.11 10.89 7.81
CA ILE A 140 18.59 9.71 7.11
C ILE A 140 19.66 8.63 6.83
N ASN A 141 20.94 9.01 6.75
CA ASN A 141 22.02 8.05 6.48
C ASN A 141 22.32 7.13 7.66
N GLN A 142 21.77 7.45 8.84
CA GLN A 142 21.89 6.66 10.06
C GLN A 142 20.67 5.76 10.29
N TRP A 143 19.62 5.93 9.49
CA TRP A 143 18.40 5.15 9.61
C TRP A 143 18.61 3.75 9.04
N PRO A 144 17.89 2.72 9.54
CA PRO A 144 17.89 1.41 8.91
C PRO A 144 17.40 1.52 7.45
N ALA A 145 17.92 0.63 6.59
CA ALA A 145 17.76 0.76 5.14
C ALA A 145 16.30 0.88 4.68
N THR A 146 15.38 0.09 5.26
CA THR A 146 13.94 0.16 4.94
C THR A 146 13.34 1.51 5.33
N PHE A 147 13.65 2.04 6.51
CA PHE A 147 13.18 3.36 6.94
C PHE A 147 13.75 4.48 6.08
N ALA A 148 15.04 4.41 5.71
CA ALA A 148 15.67 5.37 4.81
C ALA A 148 15.04 5.34 3.41
N PHE A 149 14.80 4.15 2.86
CA PHE A 149 14.12 3.97 1.58
C PHE A 149 12.69 4.51 1.64
N ALA A 150 11.93 4.16 2.68
CA ALA A 150 10.58 4.67 2.90
C ALA A 150 10.57 6.21 2.96
N ARG A 151 11.45 6.82 3.75
CA ARG A 151 11.55 8.29 3.79
C ARG A 151 11.70 8.91 2.40
N ARG A 152 12.51 8.29 1.53
CA ARG A 152 12.68 8.75 0.14
C ARG A 152 11.44 8.55 -0.71
N VAL A 153 10.79 7.39 -0.65
CA VAL A 153 9.53 7.15 -1.36
C VAL A 153 8.48 8.18 -0.95
N ARG A 154 8.34 8.44 0.36
CA ARG A 154 7.47 9.49 0.91
C ARG A 154 7.79 10.87 0.33
N ASP A 155 9.07 11.26 0.34
CA ASP A 155 9.49 12.55 -0.20
C ASP A 155 9.19 12.66 -1.70
N PHE A 156 9.38 11.58 -2.47
CA PHE A 156 9.09 11.57 -3.91
C PHE A 156 7.58 11.67 -4.18
N LEU A 157 6.75 10.96 -3.41
CA LEU A 157 5.29 11.03 -3.55
C LEU A 157 4.76 12.44 -3.26
N ILE A 158 5.25 13.08 -2.20
CA ILE A 158 4.67 14.33 -1.68
C ILE A 158 5.27 15.58 -2.34
N HIS A 159 6.58 15.60 -2.57
CA HIS A 159 7.27 16.83 -2.98
C HIS A 159 7.51 16.91 -4.48
N THR A 160 7.49 15.79 -5.19
CA THR A 160 7.84 15.73 -6.62
C THR A 160 6.86 14.92 -7.45
N ASN A 161 5.65 14.69 -6.92
CA ASN A 161 4.54 14.04 -7.60
C ASN A 161 4.95 12.67 -8.20
N GLY A 162 5.68 11.87 -7.41
CA GLY A 162 6.15 10.54 -7.81
C GLY A 162 7.44 10.54 -8.62
N THR A 163 8.17 11.65 -8.69
CA THR A 163 9.45 11.70 -9.43
C THR A 163 10.65 11.60 -8.48
N VAL A 164 11.63 10.75 -8.77
CA VAL A 164 12.89 10.69 -8.02
C VAL A 164 13.60 12.04 -8.06
N ALA A 165 13.94 12.56 -6.88
CA ALA A 165 14.62 13.84 -6.74
C ALA A 165 15.59 13.88 -5.55
N PHE A 166 16.88 13.82 -5.87
CA PHE A 166 17.99 14.06 -4.97
C PHE A 166 18.53 15.48 -5.18
N LYS A 167 18.61 16.26 -4.09
CA LYS A 167 19.14 17.63 -4.11
C LYS A 167 20.65 17.70 -4.36
N SER A 168 21.39 16.67 -3.98
CA SER A 168 22.85 16.61 -4.10
C SER A 168 23.25 15.44 -4.99
N ALA A 169 24.18 15.69 -5.92
CA ALA A 169 24.78 14.65 -6.75
C ALA A 169 25.56 13.61 -5.93
N ASN A 170 25.99 13.97 -4.72
CA ASN A 170 26.72 13.09 -3.80
C ASN A 170 25.82 12.44 -2.75
N ALA A 171 24.49 12.57 -2.86
CA ALA A 171 23.59 11.92 -1.91
C ALA A 171 23.71 10.39 -2.02
N ARG A 172 23.65 9.70 -0.86
CA ARG A 172 23.72 8.24 -0.84
C ARG A 172 22.49 7.64 -1.52
N PRO A 173 22.66 6.62 -2.38
CA PRO A 173 21.54 5.83 -2.89
C PRO A 173 20.78 5.17 -1.75
N VAL A 174 19.49 4.92 -1.98
CA VAL A 174 18.65 4.09 -1.10
C VAL A 174 18.21 2.85 -1.84
N THR A 175 18.21 1.71 -1.15
CA THR A 175 17.88 0.42 -1.73
C THR A 175 16.85 -0.30 -0.88
N TRP A 176 15.87 -0.90 -1.54
CA TRP A 176 14.88 -1.80 -0.96
C TRP A 176 14.74 -3.01 -1.87
N TYR A 177 15.25 -4.14 -1.40
CA TYR A 177 15.41 -5.36 -2.20
C TYR A 177 16.15 -5.10 -3.51
N ASN A 178 15.48 -5.27 -4.65
CA ASN A 178 16.05 -5.14 -5.99
C ASN A 178 15.88 -3.73 -6.57
N LEU A 179 15.22 -2.82 -5.84
CA LEU A 179 14.96 -1.46 -6.26
C LEU A 179 15.95 -0.51 -5.60
N THR A 180 16.67 0.27 -6.40
CA THR A 180 17.59 1.30 -5.92
C THR A 180 17.25 2.63 -6.57
N TYR A 181 17.22 3.68 -5.76
CA TYR A 181 17.15 5.06 -6.23
C TYR A 181 18.43 5.80 -5.86
N SER A 182 19.02 6.45 -6.85
CA SER A 182 20.25 7.23 -6.70
C SER A 182 20.11 8.62 -7.34
N PRO A 183 21.04 9.55 -7.11
CA PRO A 183 21.05 10.83 -7.81
C PRO A 183 21.07 10.71 -9.34
N ALA A 184 21.61 9.62 -9.89
CA ALA A 184 21.60 9.35 -11.33
C ALA A 184 20.20 9.03 -11.88
N ASP A 185 19.25 8.67 -11.01
CA ASP A 185 17.86 8.38 -11.36
C ASP A 185 16.96 9.62 -11.28
N ASN A 186 17.51 10.83 -11.06
CA ASN A 186 16.71 12.06 -11.00
C ASN A 186 15.81 12.21 -12.24
N GLY A 187 14.51 12.43 -12.03
CA GLY A 187 13.51 12.49 -13.10
C GLY A 187 12.80 11.16 -13.39
N ARG A 188 13.25 10.03 -12.81
CA ARG A 188 12.57 8.73 -12.91
C ARG A 188 11.24 8.73 -12.17
N ASP A 189 10.22 8.15 -12.77
CA ASP A 189 8.88 8.03 -12.20
C ASP A 189 8.76 6.76 -11.34
N ILE A 190 8.60 6.92 -10.02
CA ILE A 190 8.51 5.79 -9.09
C ILE A 190 7.20 5.02 -9.21
N LEU A 191 6.16 5.62 -9.79
CA LEU A 191 4.86 4.97 -9.97
C LEU A 191 4.90 3.88 -11.05
N LYS A 192 6.00 3.83 -11.83
CA LYS A 192 6.30 2.73 -12.76
C LYS A 192 7.09 1.59 -12.11
N ASP A 193 7.79 1.88 -11.02
CA ASP A 193 8.64 0.93 -10.31
C ASP A 193 7.90 0.26 -9.14
N LEU A 194 6.93 0.95 -8.55
CA LEU A 194 6.16 0.50 -7.40
C LEU A 194 4.69 0.35 -7.77
N SER A 195 4.11 -0.79 -7.42
CA SER A 195 2.67 -1.06 -7.43
C SER A 195 2.02 -0.70 -6.09
N VAL A 196 0.69 -0.78 -6.02
CA VAL A 196 -0.06 -0.69 -4.75
C VAL A 196 0.41 -1.76 -3.77
N ALA A 197 0.65 -2.99 -4.23
CA ALA A 197 1.16 -4.06 -3.37
C ALA A 197 2.53 -3.70 -2.79
N ASP A 198 3.43 -3.14 -3.59
CA ASP A 198 4.77 -2.77 -3.12
C ASP A 198 4.72 -1.71 -2.01
N LEU A 199 3.88 -0.69 -2.16
CA LEU A 199 3.70 0.33 -1.12
C LEU A 199 3.16 -0.27 0.18
N MET A 200 2.18 -1.19 0.10
CA MET A 200 1.61 -1.80 1.30
C MET A 200 2.55 -2.80 1.96
N VAL A 201 3.33 -3.54 1.16
CA VAL A 201 4.43 -4.37 1.68
C VAL A 201 5.45 -3.51 2.41
N LEU A 202 5.82 -2.35 1.88
CA LEU A 202 6.70 -1.41 2.57
C LEU A 202 6.10 -0.90 3.88
N VAL A 203 4.78 -0.64 3.94
CA VAL A 203 4.09 -0.31 5.20
C VAL A 203 4.19 -1.44 6.22
N PHE A 204 3.99 -2.69 5.81
CA PHE A 204 4.11 -3.86 6.70
C PHE A 204 5.53 -4.03 7.24
N GLU A 205 6.55 -3.87 6.39
CA GLU A 205 7.94 -3.97 6.84
C GLU A 205 8.34 -2.85 7.81
N LEU A 206 7.83 -1.63 7.60
CA LEU A 206 8.02 -0.54 8.54
C LEU A 206 7.41 -0.88 9.89
N ASP A 207 6.19 -1.41 9.91
CA ASP A 207 5.53 -1.82 11.13
C ASP A 207 6.26 -2.97 11.84
N ASP A 208 6.71 -3.99 11.11
CA ASP A 208 7.50 -5.10 11.65
C ASP A 208 8.80 -4.61 12.29
N GLN A 209 9.49 -3.67 11.63
CA GLN A 209 10.71 -3.09 12.17
C GLN A 209 10.42 -2.22 13.40
N MET A 210 9.35 -1.44 13.38
CA MET A 210 8.91 -0.68 14.56
C MET A 210 8.59 -1.61 15.74
N THR A 211 7.96 -2.76 15.51
CA THR A 211 7.72 -3.79 16.54
C THR A 211 9.02 -4.35 17.08
N THR A 212 9.96 -4.71 16.19
CA THR A 212 11.28 -5.25 16.55
C THR A 212 12.08 -4.24 17.39
N LEU A 213 11.91 -2.94 17.12
CA LEU A 213 12.57 -1.85 17.81
C LEU A 213 11.79 -1.32 19.03
N ALA A 214 10.71 -2.00 19.42
CA ALA A 214 9.87 -1.65 20.57
C ALA A 214 9.27 -0.23 20.51
N PHE A 215 8.92 0.25 19.32
CA PHE A 215 8.13 1.48 19.18
C PHE A 215 6.73 1.27 19.77
N PRO A 216 6.07 2.33 20.28
CA PRO A 216 4.72 2.23 20.83
C PRO A 216 3.71 1.58 19.86
N SER A 217 2.73 0.88 20.40
CA SER A 217 1.52 0.49 19.67
C SER A 217 0.58 1.69 19.51
N ALA A 218 -0.42 1.58 18.62
CA ALA A 218 -1.41 2.63 18.38
C ALA A 218 -2.34 2.85 19.57
#